data_AF-A0A3K0WH97-F1
#
_entry.id   AF-A0A3K0WH97-F1
#
_cell.length_a   1.000
_cell.length_b   1.000
_cell.length_c   1.000
_cell.angle_alpha   90.00
_cell.angle_beta   90.00
_cell.angle_gamma   90.00
#
_symmetry.space_group_name_H-M   'P 1'
#
loop_
_entity.id
_entity.type
_entity.pdbx_description
1 polymer ?
#
loop_
_entity_poly.entity_id
_entity_poly.type
_entity_poly.pdbx_seq_one_letter_code
_entity_poly.pdbx_strand_id
1 'polypeptide(L)'
;MARLNLNDNGTNICWDFTNLYGGTMIFPGDSGYLKMGNCLMSYSKRGSSALIKFDYTDTLQIKYANHGSTMTLNTQGTAYAGVTAQLWGNTSRPVVYEVGVDGGAYMFYAQKNTDNTYMLSVNGACHATAFNQHSDRDLKDNIQVIDNATDRIRKMNGYTYTLKENGMPYAGVIAQEALEAIPEVVGSAMKYQDGASGSEGEEGERYYTVDYSGVTGLLVQVARESDDRITALEEENAELRQRLSAIEAALASK
;
A
#
# COMPACT_ATOMS: atom_id res chain seq x y z
N MET A 1 -56.68 -6.22 11.10
CA MET A 1 -55.64 -5.38 11.73
C MET A 1 -54.88 -6.24 12.71
N ALA A 2 -53.70 -6.73 12.35
CA ALA A 2 -52.87 -7.48 13.28
C ALA A 2 -51.93 -6.50 13.99
N ARG A 3 -52.26 -6.19 15.24
CA ARG A 3 -51.37 -5.50 16.17
C ARG A 3 -50.91 -6.52 17.20
N LEU A 4 -49.61 -6.63 17.43
CA LEU A 4 -49.10 -7.37 18.58
C LEU A 4 -48.94 -6.36 19.72
N ASN A 5 -49.79 -6.49 20.74
CA ASN A 5 -49.67 -5.72 21.97
C ASN A 5 -49.07 -6.64 23.05
N LEU A 6 -47.88 -6.31 23.54
CA LEU A 6 -47.24 -6.96 24.68
C LEU A 6 -47.25 -5.99 25.86
N ASN A 7 -47.49 -6.49 27.07
CA ASN A 7 -47.39 -5.69 28.28
C ASN A 7 -46.22 -6.21 29.11
N ASP A 8 -45.25 -5.36 29.42
CA ASP A 8 -44.19 -5.67 30.38
C ASP A 8 -44.32 -4.72 31.59
N ASN A 9 -44.62 -5.30 32.75
CA ASN A 9 -44.79 -4.59 34.03
C ASN A 9 -45.67 -3.31 33.94
N GLY A 10 -46.78 -3.36 33.20
CA GLY A 10 -47.74 -2.26 33.08
C GLY A 10 -47.53 -1.35 31.86
N THR A 11 -46.46 -1.53 31.09
CA THR A 11 -46.20 -0.74 29.87
C THR A 11 -46.59 -1.51 28.62
N ASN A 12 -47.50 -0.97 27.81
CA ASN A 12 -47.91 -1.58 26.54
C ASN A 12 -46.92 -1.26 25.41
N ILE A 13 -46.38 -2.31 24.79
CA ILE A 13 -45.57 -2.30 23.57
C ILE A 13 -46.49 -2.77 22.43
N CYS A 14 -46.71 -1.94 21.40
CA CYS A 14 -47.52 -2.32 20.24
C CYS A 14 -46.72 -2.31 18.93
N TRP A 15 -46.84 -3.37 18.12
CA TRP A 15 -46.30 -3.45 16.76
C TRP A 15 -47.47 -3.54 15.75
N ASP A 16 -47.54 -2.59 14.81
CA ASP A 16 -48.63 -2.44 13.83
C ASP A 16 -48.20 -2.94 12.44
N PHE A 17 -48.88 -3.98 11.93
CA PHE A 17 -48.57 -4.63 10.65
C PHE A 17 -49.61 -4.36 9.57
N THR A 18 -50.43 -3.31 9.71
CA THR A 18 -51.70 -3.31 8.96
C THR A 18 -51.55 -3.08 7.45
N ASN A 19 -50.48 -2.46 6.97
CA ASN A 19 -50.18 -2.32 5.54
C ASN A 19 -48.66 -2.21 5.38
N LEU A 20 -47.96 -3.00 4.53
CA LEU A 20 -46.75 -2.57 3.79
C LEU A 20 -45.99 -3.72 3.10
N TYR A 21 -45.74 -3.54 1.80
CA TYR A 21 -44.52 -4.00 1.12
C TYR A 21 -43.31 -3.26 1.73
N GLY A 22 -42.77 -3.79 2.84
CA GLY A 22 -41.62 -3.20 3.55
C GLY A 22 -42.04 -2.26 4.69
N GLY A 23 -42.22 -2.80 5.89
CA GLY A 23 -42.48 -2.00 7.08
C GLY A 23 -41.28 -1.10 7.41
N THR A 24 -41.47 0.21 7.41
CA THR A 24 -40.45 1.19 7.81
C THR A 24 -40.77 1.68 9.23
N MET A 25 -39.80 1.62 10.15
CA MET A 25 -39.89 2.28 11.45
C MET A 25 -39.31 3.70 11.35
N ILE A 26 -40.18 4.71 11.32
CA ILE A 26 -39.81 6.13 11.23
C ILE A 26 -39.90 6.75 12.63
N PHE A 27 -38.85 7.42 13.10
CA PHE A 27 -38.84 8.23 14.33
C PHE A 27 -39.07 9.71 13.96
N PRO A 28 -40.30 10.24 14.02
CA PRO A 28 -40.55 11.64 13.65
C PRO A 28 -40.03 12.62 14.72
N GLY A 29 -39.31 13.67 14.28
CA GLY A 29 -38.78 14.76 15.12
C GLY A 29 -37.37 15.19 14.70
N ASP A 30 -36.89 16.34 15.19
CA ASP A 30 -35.55 16.86 14.89
C ASP A 30 -34.42 16.02 15.54
N SER A 31 -34.78 14.99 16.33
CA SER A 31 -33.90 14.00 16.95
C SER A 31 -34.69 12.76 17.40
N GLY A 32 -34.07 11.58 17.32
CA GLY A 32 -34.59 10.33 17.85
C GLY A 32 -33.48 9.29 17.96
N TYR A 33 -33.60 8.35 18.90
CA TYR A 33 -32.65 7.23 19.04
C TYR A 33 -33.43 5.92 19.19
N LEU A 34 -32.99 4.86 18.50
CA LEU A 34 -33.42 3.49 18.79
C LEU A 34 -32.50 2.95 19.90
N LYS A 35 -32.93 3.02 21.16
CA LYS A 35 -32.16 2.49 22.30
C LYS A 35 -32.47 1.02 22.49
N MET A 36 -31.57 0.16 22.03
CA MET A 36 -31.59 -1.26 22.33
C MET A 36 -30.62 -1.56 23.48
N GLY A 37 -30.83 -1.02 24.69
CA GLY A 37 -30.02 -1.36 25.88
C GLY A 37 -28.49 -1.40 25.63
N ASN A 38 -27.82 -2.48 26.04
CA ASN A 38 -26.39 -2.75 25.76
C ASN A 38 -26.20 -3.37 24.34
N CYS A 39 -26.85 -2.81 23.31
CA CYS A 39 -27.06 -3.27 21.93
C CYS A 39 -26.66 -4.71 21.55
N LEU A 40 -27.65 -5.58 21.36
CA LEU A 40 -27.52 -6.88 20.69
C LEU A 40 -28.47 -6.95 19.48
N MET A 41 -27.94 -7.04 18.26
CA MET A 41 -28.64 -7.60 17.10
C MET A 41 -28.07 -9.00 16.82
N SER A 42 -28.87 -10.06 16.99
CA SER A 42 -28.54 -11.48 16.70
C SER A 42 -29.89 -12.23 16.61
N TYR A 43 -30.20 -13.25 15.81
CA TYR A 43 -29.50 -14.31 15.05
C TYR A 43 -30.50 -14.88 13.98
N SER A 44 -30.10 -15.74 13.01
CA SER A 44 -30.18 -17.19 13.27
C SER A 44 -29.41 -18.17 12.35
N LYS A 45 -29.18 -19.33 13.00
CA LYS A 45 -28.53 -20.62 12.69
C LYS A 45 -27.07 -20.62 12.17
N ARG A 46 -26.27 -21.40 12.91
CA ARG A 46 -24.89 -21.81 12.63
C ARG A 46 -24.75 -22.23 11.16
N GLY A 47 -24.11 -21.36 10.37
CA GLY A 47 -23.95 -21.47 8.92
C GLY A 47 -24.02 -20.13 8.16
N SER A 48 -24.52 -19.04 8.77
CA SER A 48 -24.67 -17.72 8.10
C SER A 48 -24.53 -16.53 9.06
N SER A 49 -23.32 -16.32 9.58
CA SER A 49 -23.00 -15.34 10.63
C SER A 49 -22.93 -13.89 10.12
N ALA A 50 -24.05 -13.16 10.07
CA ALA A 50 -24.01 -11.69 9.88
C ALA A 50 -24.94 -10.97 10.87
N LEU A 51 -24.41 -9.95 11.56
CA LEU A 51 -25.11 -9.09 12.53
C LEU A 51 -26.13 -8.16 11.84
N ILE A 52 -25.76 -7.68 10.65
CA ILE A 52 -26.56 -6.91 9.71
C ILE A 52 -26.25 -7.47 8.33
N LYS A 53 -27.26 -7.96 7.62
CA LYS A 53 -27.11 -8.50 6.26
C LYS A 53 -27.70 -7.50 5.27
N PHE A 54 -26.94 -7.24 4.21
CA PHE A 54 -27.38 -6.46 3.05
C PHE A 54 -27.60 -7.44 1.89
N ASP A 55 -28.71 -7.33 1.17
CA ASP A 55 -28.98 -8.11 -0.04
C ASP A 55 -29.06 -7.19 -1.27
N TYR A 56 -28.55 -7.67 -2.41
CA TYR A 56 -28.63 -7.03 -3.74
C TYR A 56 -28.11 -5.60 -3.89
N THR A 57 -28.78 -4.57 -3.37
CA THR A 57 -28.38 -3.14 -3.42
C THR A 57 -28.56 -2.45 -2.07
N ASP A 58 -28.76 -3.21 -1.00
CA ASP A 58 -28.98 -2.68 0.33
C ASP A 58 -27.73 -1.96 0.85
N THR A 59 -27.96 -0.88 1.61
CA THR A 59 -26.89 -0.06 2.16
C THR A 59 -27.08 0.23 3.65
N LEU A 60 -25.96 0.36 4.36
CA LEU A 60 -25.91 1.04 5.65
C LEU A 60 -25.34 2.43 5.44
N GLN A 61 -26.06 3.45 5.91
CA GLN A 61 -25.62 4.83 5.88
C GLN A 61 -25.52 5.41 7.28
N ILE A 62 -24.34 5.94 7.62
CA ILE A 62 -24.12 6.75 8.83
C ILE A 62 -24.00 8.21 8.38
N LYS A 63 -24.82 9.08 8.96
CA LYS A 63 -24.90 10.50 8.58
C LYS A 63 -24.83 11.39 9.81
N TYR A 64 -24.06 12.46 9.71
CA TYR A 64 -24.18 13.59 10.63
C TYR A 64 -25.40 14.44 10.23
N ALA A 65 -26.36 14.63 11.14
CA ALA A 65 -27.71 15.13 10.84
C ALA A 65 -27.76 16.42 9.99
N ASN A 66 -26.78 17.32 10.17
CA ASN A 66 -26.74 18.64 9.55
C ASN A 66 -25.64 18.80 8.47
N HIS A 67 -25.15 17.70 7.89
CA HIS A 67 -24.16 17.76 6.80
C HIS A 67 -24.59 16.86 5.63
N GLY A 68 -24.24 17.23 4.40
CA GLY A 68 -24.63 16.48 3.19
C GLY A 68 -23.91 15.13 3.02
N SER A 69 -22.86 14.87 3.80
CA SER A 69 -22.02 13.68 3.67
C SER A 69 -22.59 12.48 4.40
N THR A 70 -22.50 11.30 3.77
CA THR A 70 -22.78 10.00 4.38
C THR A 70 -21.53 9.12 4.31
N MET A 71 -21.34 8.27 5.32
CA MET A 71 -20.51 7.08 5.19
C MET A 71 -21.42 5.92 4.79
N THR A 72 -21.22 5.37 3.59
CA THR A 72 -22.09 4.32 3.03
C THR A 72 -21.32 3.01 2.86
N LEU A 73 -21.86 1.92 3.38
CA LEU A 73 -21.44 0.55 3.06
C LEU A 73 -22.54 -0.07 2.20
N ASN A 74 -22.18 -0.59 1.03
CA ASN A 74 -23.12 -1.12 0.02
C ASN A 74 -22.62 -2.48 -0.49
N THR A 75 -23.52 -3.42 -0.71
CA THR A 75 -23.25 -4.65 -1.44
C THR A 75 -24.02 -4.65 -2.76
N GLN A 76 -23.37 -5.09 -3.84
CA GLN A 76 -24.04 -5.32 -5.13
C GLN A 76 -24.16 -6.81 -5.39
N GLY A 77 -25.36 -7.29 -5.74
CA GLY A 77 -25.62 -8.70 -6.01
C GLY A 77 -24.86 -9.29 -7.22
N THR A 78 -24.14 -8.45 -7.97
CA THR A 78 -23.23 -8.86 -9.05
C THR A 78 -21.80 -9.14 -8.58
N ALA A 79 -21.47 -8.87 -7.32
CA ALA A 79 -20.18 -9.20 -6.75
C ALA A 79 -19.98 -10.73 -6.73
N TYR A 80 -18.84 -11.19 -7.24
CA TYR A 80 -18.51 -12.62 -7.36
C TYR A 80 -18.17 -13.29 -6.02
N ALA A 81 -17.58 -12.54 -5.09
CA ALA A 81 -17.16 -12.99 -3.77
C ALA A 81 -17.39 -11.88 -2.73
N GLY A 82 -17.54 -12.28 -1.46
CA GLY A 82 -17.62 -11.34 -0.35
C GLY A 82 -16.26 -10.70 -0.04
N VAL A 83 -16.31 -9.58 0.68
CA VAL A 83 -15.13 -8.86 1.18
C VAL A 83 -15.27 -8.71 2.68
N THR A 84 -14.18 -8.97 3.40
CA THR A 84 -14.10 -8.77 4.85
C THR A 84 -13.09 -7.68 5.16
N ALA A 85 -13.48 -6.73 6.02
CA ALA A 85 -12.56 -5.79 6.66
C ALA A 85 -12.42 -6.20 8.13
N GLN A 86 -11.20 -6.50 8.57
CA GLN A 86 -10.93 -7.03 9.90
C GLN A 86 -9.79 -6.28 10.60
N LEU A 87 -9.93 -6.12 11.92
CA LEU A 87 -8.89 -5.65 12.83
C LEU A 87 -8.40 -6.84 13.65
N TRP A 88 -7.12 -7.15 13.54
CA TRP A 88 -6.49 -8.21 14.31
C TRP A 88 -5.05 -7.82 14.67
N GLY A 89 -4.42 -8.57 15.56
CA GLY A 89 -3.04 -8.32 15.97
C GLY A 89 -2.58 -9.22 17.10
N ASN A 90 -1.27 -9.24 17.33
CA ASN A 90 -0.57 -9.95 18.40
C ASN A 90 0.69 -9.17 18.82
N THR A 91 1.51 -9.73 19.72
CA THR A 91 2.71 -9.03 20.23
C THR A 91 3.74 -8.69 19.15
N SER A 92 3.85 -9.49 18.09
CA SER A 92 4.78 -9.25 16.98
C SER A 92 4.20 -8.33 15.91
N ARG A 93 2.87 -8.26 15.80
CA ARG A 93 2.12 -7.44 14.84
C ARG A 93 0.94 -6.77 15.56
N PRO A 94 1.18 -5.65 16.25
CA PRO A 94 0.26 -5.15 17.27
C PRO A 94 -1.08 -4.67 16.71
N VAL A 95 -1.09 -4.10 15.51
CA VAL A 95 -2.31 -3.60 14.87
C VAL A 95 -2.25 -3.87 13.38
N VAL A 96 -3.17 -4.69 12.86
CA VAL A 96 -3.35 -4.95 11.44
C VAL A 96 -4.80 -4.68 11.08
N TYR A 97 -5.00 -3.73 10.15
CA TYR A 97 -6.27 -3.52 9.48
C TYR A 97 -6.18 -4.12 8.07
N GLU A 98 -6.96 -5.17 7.83
CA GLU A 98 -6.88 -5.96 6.60
C GLU A 98 -8.21 -5.97 5.87
N VAL A 99 -8.14 -5.87 4.54
CA VAL A 99 -9.26 -6.11 3.64
C VAL A 99 -8.95 -7.34 2.79
N GLY A 100 -9.77 -8.39 2.89
CA GLY A 100 -9.62 -9.65 2.17
C GLY A 100 -10.87 -10.07 1.41
N VAL A 101 -10.72 -11.07 0.55
CA VAL A 101 -11.81 -11.62 -0.29
C VAL A 101 -12.12 -13.04 0.18
N ASP A 102 -13.40 -13.40 0.23
CA ASP A 102 -13.84 -14.74 0.61
C ASP A 102 -13.18 -15.83 -0.27
N GLY A 103 -12.58 -16.84 0.37
CA GLY A 103 -11.88 -17.91 -0.32
C GLY A 103 -10.54 -17.51 -0.97
N GLY A 104 -10.09 -16.28 -0.78
CA GLY A 104 -8.80 -15.76 -1.24
C GLY A 104 -7.95 -15.16 -0.11
N ALA A 105 -6.80 -14.60 -0.49
CA ALA A 105 -5.93 -13.84 0.41
C ALA A 105 -6.42 -12.39 0.59
N TYR A 106 -5.65 -11.58 1.34
CA TYR A 106 -5.87 -10.14 1.47
C TYR A 106 -5.74 -9.42 0.13
N MET A 107 -6.49 -8.34 -0.06
CA MET A 107 -6.28 -7.35 -1.12
C MET A 107 -5.23 -6.33 -0.69
N PHE A 108 -5.38 -5.80 0.53
CA PHE A 108 -4.39 -4.93 1.17
C PHE A 108 -4.53 -5.00 2.68
N TYR A 109 -3.46 -4.66 3.39
CA TYR A 109 -3.51 -4.38 4.82
C TYR A 109 -2.62 -3.21 5.18
N ALA A 110 -3.06 -2.43 6.16
CA ALA A 110 -2.22 -1.45 6.86
C ALA A 110 -1.84 -2.02 8.22
N GLN A 111 -0.59 -1.83 8.62
CA GLN A 111 -0.08 -2.33 9.88
C GLN A 111 0.75 -1.28 10.60
N LYS A 112 0.57 -1.22 11.91
CA LYS A 112 1.53 -0.59 12.82
C LYS A 112 2.48 -1.65 13.36
N ASN A 113 3.77 -1.39 13.27
CA ASN A 113 4.83 -2.26 13.78
C ASN A 113 5.10 -2.00 15.28
N THR A 114 5.85 -2.91 15.90
CA THR A 114 6.28 -2.82 17.31
C THR A 114 7.18 -1.61 17.59
N ASP A 115 7.92 -1.15 16.58
CA ASP A 115 8.80 0.03 16.61
C ASP A 115 8.06 1.37 16.31
N ASN A 116 6.72 1.35 16.26
CA ASN A 116 5.86 2.49 15.87
C ASN A 116 5.99 2.96 14.41
N THR A 117 6.62 2.18 13.54
CA THR A 117 6.54 2.42 12.10
C THR A 117 5.23 1.88 11.52
N TYR A 118 4.89 2.32 10.32
CA TYR A 118 3.67 1.93 9.62
C TYR A 118 4.01 1.36 8.25
N MET A 119 3.22 0.39 7.80
CA MET A 119 3.30 -0.15 6.44
C MET A 119 1.92 -0.28 5.81
N LEU A 120 1.89 -0.18 4.49
CA LEU A 120 0.77 -0.59 3.65
C LEU A 120 1.28 -1.68 2.71
N SER A 121 0.68 -2.87 2.79
CA SER A 121 0.95 -3.96 1.85
C SER A 121 -0.24 -4.12 0.92
N VAL A 122 0.02 -4.22 -0.39
CA VAL A 122 -0.98 -4.45 -1.42
C VAL A 122 -0.64 -5.77 -2.11
N ASN A 123 -1.61 -6.67 -2.17
CA ASN A 123 -1.48 -7.94 -2.86
C ASN A 123 -1.79 -7.75 -4.34
N GLY A 124 -0.81 -7.24 -5.08
CA GLY A 124 -0.91 -7.03 -6.53
C GLY A 124 -0.33 -5.68 -6.99
N ALA A 125 -0.66 -5.32 -8.23
CA ALA A 125 -0.19 -4.07 -8.82
C ALA A 125 -0.90 -2.85 -8.21
N CYS A 126 -0.13 -1.81 -7.88
CA CYS A 126 -0.67 -0.52 -7.45
C CYS A 126 -0.54 0.50 -8.59
N HIS A 127 -1.66 1.07 -9.02
CA HIS A 127 -1.71 2.09 -10.06
C HIS A 127 -2.02 3.45 -9.43
N ALA A 128 -1.11 4.41 -9.62
CA ALA A 128 -1.28 5.77 -9.11
C ALA A 128 -0.90 6.79 -10.19
N THR A 129 -1.52 7.96 -10.16
CA THR A 129 -1.08 9.09 -11.00
C THR A 129 0.30 9.60 -10.57
N ALA A 130 0.61 9.55 -9.27
CA ALA A 130 1.93 9.91 -8.74
C ALA A 130 2.18 9.26 -7.37
N PHE A 131 3.44 8.91 -7.10
CA PHE A 131 3.98 8.64 -5.77
C PHE A 131 4.97 9.74 -5.40
N ASN A 132 4.52 10.74 -4.64
CA ASN A 132 5.36 11.86 -4.22
C ASN A 132 6.08 11.53 -2.91
N GLN A 133 7.41 11.61 -2.91
CA GLN A 133 8.23 11.40 -1.71
C GLN A 133 8.68 12.75 -1.15
N HIS A 134 8.57 12.94 0.17
CA HIS A 134 9.10 14.12 0.84
C HIS A 134 10.63 14.15 0.70
N SER A 135 11.17 15.23 0.13
CA SER A 135 12.60 15.35 -0.17
C SER A 135 13.21 16.68 0.31
N ASP A 136 12.46 17.44 1.11
CA ASP A 136 12.89 18.72 1.68
C ASP A 136 14.18 18.54 2.50
N ARG A 137 15.07 19.54 2.44
CA ARG A 137 16.33 19.55 3.18
C ARG A 137 16.08 19.56 4.69
N ASP A 138 15.03 20.24 5.14
CA ASP A 138 14.72 20.38 6.56
C ASP A 138 14.26 19.07 7.21
N LEU A 139 13.89 18.08 6.38
CA LEU A 139 13.50 16.73 6.80
C LEU A 139 14.66 15.73 6.73
N LYS A 140 15.89 16.19 6.44
CA LYS A 140 17.07 15.35 6.22
C LYS A 140 18.18 15.70 7.19
N ASP A 141 18.89 14.67 7.64
CA ASP A 141 20.10 14.79 8.46
C ASP A 141 21.23 13.94 7.84
N ASN A 142 22.48 14.21 8.22
CA ASN A 142 23.68 13.49 7.77
C ASN A 142 23.81 13.41 6.23
N ILE A 143 23.48 14.50 5.54
CA ILE A 143 23.48 14.57 4.07
C ILE A 143 24.92 14.43 3.53
N GLN A 144 25.17 13.37 2.78
CA GLN A 144 26.43 13.13 2.06
C GLN A 144 26.15 13.00 0.56
N VAL A 145 27.09 13.49 -0.25
CA VAL A 145 27.08 13.22 -1.69
C VAL A 145 27.48 11.75 -1.88
N ILE A 146 26.81 11.04 -2.80
CA ILE A 146 27.20 9.69 -3.17
C ILE A 146 28.59 9.78 -3.80
N ASP A 147 29.56 9.06 -3.27
CA ASP A 147 30.93 9.06 -3.79
C ASP A 147 31.19 7.80 -4.63
N ASN A 148 32.19 7.87 -5.52
CA ASN A 148 32.60 6.75 -6.37
C ASN A 148 31.40 6.12 -7.11
N ALA A 149 30.44 6.93 -7.54
CA ALA A 149 29.18 6.48 -8.11
C ALA A 149 29.38 5.62 -9.36
N THR A 150 30.37 5.98 -10.19
CA THR A 150 30.75 5.21 -11.38
C THR A 150 31.31 3.82 -11.05
N ASP A 151 31.91 3.62 -9.87
CA ASP A 151 32.33 2.30 -9.40
C ASP A 151 31.20 1.55 -8.69
N ARG A 152 30.36 2.26 -7.93
CA ARG A 152 29.17 1.69 -7.27
C ARG A 152 28.20 1.10 -8.29
N ILE A 153 27.87 1.84 -9.36
CA ILE A 153 26.93 1.36 -10.39
C ILE A 153 27.43 0.11 -11.11
N ARG A 154 28.75 -0.12 -11.19
CA ARG A 154 29.35 -1.32 -11.81
C ARG A 154 29.16 -2.59 -10.99
N LYS A 155 28.74 -2.48 -9.73
CA LYS A 155 28.43 -3.63 -8.87
C LYS A 155 27.03 -4.19 -9.12
N MET A 156 26.19 -3.51 -9.89
CA MET A 156 24.83 -3.91 -10.18
C MET A 156 24.53 -3.87 -11.68
N ASN A 157 23.65 -4.75 -12.14
CA ASN A 157 23.24 -4.78 -13.55
C ASN A 157 21.72 -4.63 -13.73
N GLY A 158 21.34 -4.26 -14.94
CA GLY A 158 19.96 -4.35 -15.42
C GLY A 158 19.68 -5.75 -15.99
N TYR A 159 18.59 -6.35 -15.56
CA TYR A 159 18.16 -7.69 -15.97
C TYR A 159 16.77 -7.64 -16.59
N THR A 160 16.54 -8.52 -17.57
CA THR A 160 15.20 -9.02 -17.86
C THR A 160 15.05 -10.38 -17.19
N TYR A 161 13.86 -10.67 -16.67
CA TYR A 161 13.58 -11.93 -15.97
C TYR A 161 12.10 -12.29 -16.06
N THR A 162 11.80 -13.57 -15.85
CA THR A 162 10.43 -14.05 -15.67
C THR A 162 10.12 -14.11 -14.19
N LEU A 163 9.07 -13.42 -13.74
CA LEU A 163 8.68 -13.47 -12.33
C LEU A 163 8.06 -14.83 -12.01
N LYS A 164 8.64 -15.53 -11.02
CA LYS A 164 8.20 -16.89 -10.64
C LYS A 164 6.71 -16.97 -10.30
N GLU A 165 6.16 -15.91 -9.73
CA GLU A 165 4.79 -15.88 -9.21
C GLU A 165 3.72 -15.90 -10.31
N ASN A 166 3.91 -15.17 -11.41
CA ASN A 166 2.92 -15.06 -12.47
C ASN A 166 3.42 -15.51 -13.85
N GLY A 167 4.69 -15.89 -13.98
CA GLY A 167 5.29 -16.34 -15.23
C GLY A 167 5.45 -15.27 -16.31
N MET A 168 5.26 -13.99 -15.98
CA MET A 168 5.33 -12.89 -16.94
C MET A 168 6.75 -12.31 -17.03
N PRO A 169 7.15 -11.74 -18.19
CA PRO A 169 8.44 -11.06 -18.34
C PRO A 169 8.45 -9.68 -17.66
N TYR A 170 9.56 -9.37 -17.00
CA TYR A 170 9.85 -8.11 -16.31
C TYR A 170 11.27 -7.64 -16.60
N ALA A 171 11.56 -6.39 -16.24
CA ALA A 171 12.91 -5.83 -16.22
C ALA A 171 13.15 -5.11 -14.89
N GLY A 172 14.39 -5.15 -14.40
CA GLY A 172 14.75 -4.55 -13.12
C GLY A 172 16.18 -4.85 -12.70
N VAL A 173 16.44 -4.71 -11.41
CA VAL A 173 17.75 -4.99 -10.79
C VAL A 173 17.60 -6.08 -9.73
N ILE A 174 18.72 -6.73 -9.37
CA ILE A 174 18.76 -7.70 -8.28
C ILE A 174 19.05 -6.95 -6.96
N ALA A 175 18.21 -7.15 -5.95
CA ALA A 175 18.30 -6.42 -4.68
C ALA A 175 19.61 -6.66 -3.93
N GLN A 176 20.19 -7.86 -4.05
CA GLN A 176 21.47 -8.23 -3.45
C GLN A 176 22.63 -7.45 -4.08
N GLU A 177 22.62 -7.21 -5.39
CA GLU A 177 23.62 -6.36 -6.04
C GLU A 177 23.43 -4.89 -5.67
N ALA A 178 22.16 -4.44 -5.59
CA ALA A 178 21.84 -3.10 -5.10
C ALA A 178 22.33 -2.90 -3.66
N LEU A 179 22.33 -3.94 -2.81
CA LEU A 179 22.85 -3.89 -1.45
C LEU A 179 24.36 -3.61 -1.41
N GLU A 180 25.12 -4.11 -2.40
CA GLU A 180 26.56 -3.85 -2.52
C GLU A 180 26.88 -2.50 -3.17
N ALA A 181 25.98 -2.00 -4.03
CA ALA A 181 26.14 -0.76 -4.79
C ALA A 181 25.66 0.49 -4.03
N ILE A 182 24.43 0.45 -3.52
CA ILE A 182 23.74 1.54 -2.82
C ILE A 182 22.79 0.94 -1.76
N PRO A 183 23.31 0.49 -0.61
CA PRO A 183 22.52 -0.22 0.41
C PRO A 183 21.31 0.57 0.91
N GLU A 184 21.35 1.90 0.82
CA GLU A 184 20.30 2.81 1.29
C GLU A 184 18.96 2.63 0.57
N VAL A 185 18.94 2.02 -0.63
CA VAL A 185 17.70 1.77 -1.38
C VAL A 185 17.11 0.39 -1.12
N VAL A 186 17.81 -0.46 -0.37
CA VAL A 186 17.39 -1.85 -0.15
C VAL A 186 16.56 -1.94 1.12
N GLY A 187 15.29 -2.28 0.94
CA GLY A 187 14.37 -2.61 2.02
C GLY A 187 14.16 -4.11 2.16
N SER A 188 13.17 -4.49 2.96
CA SER A 188 12.72 -5.87 3.03
C SER A 188 11.23 -5.97 3.23
N ALA A 189 10.62 -6.98 2.63
CA ALA A 189 9.22 -7.37 2.83
C ALA A 189 9.14 -8.81 3.35
N MET A 190 8.12 -9.09 4.14
CA MET A 190 7.82 -10.46 4.59
C MET A 190 6.83 -11.09 3.62
N LYS A 191 7.10 -12.32 3.18
CA LYS A 191 6.19 -13.15 2.39
C LYS A 191 5.83 -14.40 3.18
N TYR A 192 4.54 -14.72 3.24
CA TYR A 192 4.01 -15.88 3.96
C TYR A 192 3.69 -17.02 2.97
N GLN A 193 3.75 -18.28 3.44
CA GLN A 193 3.84 -19.46 2.55
C GLN A 193 2.62 -19.65 1.64
N ASP A 194 1.45 -19.21 2.09
CA ASP A 194 0.17 -19.32 1.39
C ASP A 194 -0.22 -18.03 0.61
N GLY A 195 0.66 -17.02 0.59
CA GLY A 195 0.34 -15.70 0.03
C GLY A 195 -0.65 -14.90 0.87
N ALA A 196 -1.00 -15.38 2.08
CA ALA A 196 -1.80 -14.63 3.03
C ALA A 196 -0.98 -13.52 3.70
N SER A 197 -1.68 -12.74 4.50
CA SER A 197 -1.08 -11.63 5.24
C SER A 197 -0.25 -12.12 6.42
N GLY A 198 -0.19 -13.43 6.70
CA GLY A 198 0.47 -14.08 7.82
C GLY A 198 -0.45 -14.25 9.03
N SER A 199 -0.65 -15.47 9.52
CA SER A 199 -1.51 -15.77 10.69
C SER A 199 -0.74 -15.73 12.02
N GLU A 200 -1.46 -15.87 13.14
CA GLU A 200 -0.84 -15.92 14.48
C GLU A 200 0.19 -17.06 14.58
N GLY A 201 1.43 -16.71 14.92
CA GLY A 201 2.54 -17.66 15.07
C GLY A 201 3.18 -18.11 13.75
N GLU A 202 2.74 -17.59 12.61
CA GLU A 202 3.32 -17.94 11.30
C GLU A 202 4.63 -17.18 11.04
N GLU A 203 5.70 -17.91 10.73
CA GLU A 203 6.98 -17.33 10.31
C GLU A 203 6.92 -16.96 8.82
N GLY A 204 7.01 -15.66 8.52
CA GLY A 204 7.20 -15.17 7.16
C GLY A 204 8.66 -15.26 6.73
N GLU A 205 8.88 -15.50 5.45
CA GLU A 205 10.21 -15.44 4.84
C GLU A 205 10.51 -13.99 4.42
N ARG A 206 11.71 -13.51 4.73
CA ARG A 206 12.14 -12.14 4.40
C ARG A 206 12.74 -12.10 3.00
N TYR A 207 12.20 -11.22 2.16
CA TYR A 207 12.71 -10.91 0.82
C TYR A 207 13.21 -9.46 0.76
N TYR A 208 14.31 -9.22 0.06
CA TYR A 208 14.79 -7.87 -0.18
C TYR A 208 13.94 -7.15 -1.23
N THR A 209 13.75 -5.85 -1.04
CA THR A 209 13.05 -4.96 -1.97
C THR A 209 13.96 -3.81 -2.38
N VAL A 210 13.69 -3.17 -3.51
CA VAL A 210 14.47 -2.02 -4.00
C VAL A 210 13.56 -0.82 -4.16
N ASP A 211 13.92 0.31 -3.54
CA ASP A 211 13.36 1.61 -3.89
C ASP A 211 14.05 2.14 -5.17
N TYR A 212 13.40 1.93 -6.30
CA TYR A 212 13.88 2.43 -7.60
C TYR A 212 13.97 3.96 -7.66
N SER A 213 13.25 4.70 -6.80
CA SER A 213 13.38 6.15 -6.74
C SER A 213 14.72 6.55 -6.14
N GLY A 214 15.15 5.89 -5.07
CA GLY A 214 16.49 6.04 -4.49
C GLY A 214 17.63 5.71 -5.47
N VAL A 215 17.45 4.70 -6.33
CA VAL A 215 18.44 4.35 -7.39
C VAL A 215 18.69 5.54 -8.33
N THR A 216 17.69 6.39 -8.55
CA THR A 216 17.84 7.60 -9.37
C THR A 216 18.89 8.55 -8.80
N GLY A 217 19.03 8.63 -7.47
CA GLY A 217 20.09 9.41 -6.83
C GLY A 217 21.50 8.95 -7.22
N LEU A 218 21.73 7.62 -7.28
CA LEU A 218 22.99 7.05 -7.77
C LEU A 218 23.22 7.43 -9.24
N LEU A 219 22.20 7.30 -10.08
CA LEU A 219 22.30 7.61 -11.51
C LEU A 219 22.63 9.08 -11.77
N VAL A 220 22.07 10.01 -10.98
CA VAL A 220 22.42 11.43 -11.05
C VAL A 220 23.91 11.63 -10.81
N GLN A 221 24.46 10.97 -9.80
CA GLN A 221 25.88 11.11 -9.49
C GLN A 221 26.78 10.41 -10.51
N VAL A 222 26.37 9.25 -11.04
CA VAL A 222 27.07 8.59 -12.16
C VAL A 222 27.17 9.54 -13.36
N ALA A 223 26.08 10.24 -13.69
CA ALA A 223 26.07 11.21 -14.79
C ALA A 223 27.06 12.37 -14.52
N ARG A 224 27.06 12.92 -13.31
CA ARG A 224 28.00 13.99 -12.91
C ARG A 224 29.47 13.54 -12.99
N GLU A 225 29.80 12.42 -12.36
CA GLU A 225 31.18 11.90 -12.39
C GLU A 225 31.63 11.54 -13.81
N SER A 226 30.71 11.06 -14.66
CA SER A 226 31.02 10.77 -16.06
C SER A 226 31.28 12.05 -16.85
N ASP A 227 30.47 13.09 -16.64
CA ASP A 227 30.63 14.41 -17.27
C ASP A 227 31.95 15.09 -16.86
N ASP A 228 32.30 15.04 -15.58
CA ASP A 228 33.59 15.54 -15.07
C ASP A 228 34.77 14.82 -15.75
N ARG A 229 34.70 13.49 -15.90
CA ARG A 229 35.73 12.69 -16.58
C ARG A 229 35.81 12.99 -18.07
N ILE A 230 34.67 13.19 -18.73
CA ILE A 230 34.63 13.56 -20.16
C ILE A 230 35.29 14.92 -20.35
N THR A 231 34.93 15.91 -19.53
CA THR A 231 35.51 17.26 -19.59
C THR A 231 37.04 17.21 -19.43
N ALA A 232 37.54 16.49 -18.42
CA ALA A 232 38.97 16.35 -18.20
C ALA A 232 39.69 15.68 -19.39
N LEU A 233 39.09 14.64 -19.99
CA LEU A 233 39.65 13.97 -21.17
C LEU A 233 39.62 14.86 -22.42
N GLU A 234 38.60 15.70 -22.58
CA GLU A 234 38.52 16.66 -23.69
C GLU A 234 39.60 17.74 -23.58
N GLU A 235 39.83 18.27 -22.38
CA GLU A 235 40.91 19.22 -22.09
C GLU A 235 42.29 18.61 -22.37
N GLU A 236 42.55 17.40 -21.88
CA GLU A 236 43.80 16.68 -22.15
C GLU A 236 44.00 16.45 -23.66
N ASN A 237 42.96 16.01 -24.37
CA ASN A 237 43.04 15.82 -25.82
C ASN A 237 43.30 17.13 -26.57
N ALA A 238 42.73 18.25 -26.14
CA ALA A 238 42.97 19.55 -26.74
C ALA A 238 44.44 19.97 -26.56
N GLU A 239 45.00 19.80 -25.36
CA GLU A 239 46.40 20.09 -25.07
C GLU A 239 47.34 19.19 -25.88
N LEU A 240 47.07 17.88 -25.93
CA LEU A 240 47.88 16.92 -26.70
C LEU A 240 47.87 17.25 -28.19
N ARG A 241 46.72 17.63 -28.76
CA ARG A 241 46.63 18.08 -30.16
C ARG A 241 47.43 19.35 -30.41
N GLN A 242 47.41 20.31 -29.49
CA GLN A 242 48.20 21.53 -29.60
C GLN A 242 49.71 21.22 -29.57
N ARG A 243 50.15 20.36 -28.64
CA ARG A 243 51.56 19.93 -28.54
C ARG A 243 52.01 19.18 -29.80
N LEU A 244 51.17 18.28 -30.31
CA LEU A 244 51.46 17.53 -31.54
C LEU A 244 51.64 18.49 -32.73
N SER A 245 50.73 19.44 -32.91
CA SER A 245 50.82 20.44 -33.98
C SER A 245 52.10 21.29 -33.88
N ALA A 246 52.50 21.68 -32.67
CA ALA A 246 53.75 22.42 -32.44
C ALA A 246 55.00 21.59 -32.82
N ILE A 247 55.00 20.29 -32.49
CA ILE A 247 56.08 19.36 -32.86
C ILE A 247 56.15 19.17 -34.37
N GLU A 248 55.00 18.94 -35.03
CA GLU A 248 54.92 18.77 -36.49
C GLU A 248 55.43 20.02 -37.23
N ALA A 249 55.05 21.21 -36.77
CA ALA A 249 55.54 22.47 -37.33
C ALA A 249 57.07 22.63 -37.15
N ALA A 250 57.60 22.27 -35.99
CA ALA A 250 59.04 22.31 -35.73
C ALA A 250 59.81 21.31 -36.63
N LEU A 251 59.25 20.12 -36.87
CA LEU A 251 59.87 19.11 -37.73
C LEU A 251 59.89 19.55 -39.20
N ALA A 252 58.81 20.17 -39.69
CA ALA A 252 58.70 20.67 -41.05
C ALA A 252 59.61 21.88 -41.33
N SER A 253 60.08 22.56 -40.28
CA SER A 253 60.99 23.71 -40.39
C SER A 253 62.49 23.34 -40.43
N LYS A 254 62.83 22.05 -40.32
CA LYS A 254 64.19 21.51 -40.43
C LYS A 254 64.46 20.91 -41.80
#